data_AF-A0A8T6PFP3-F1
#
_entry.id   AF-A0A8T6PFP3-F1
#
_cell.length_a   1.000
_cell.length_b   1.000
_cell.length_c   1.000
_cell.angle_alpha   90.00
_cell.angle_beta   90.00
_cell.angle_gamma   90.00
#
_symmetry.space_group_name_H-M   'P 1'
#
loop_
_entity.id
_entity.type
_entity.pdbx_description
1 polymer ?
#
loop_
_entity_poly.entity_id
_entity_poly.type
_entity_poly.pdbx_seq_one_letter_code
_entity_poly.pdbx_strand_id
1 'polypeptide(L)'
;MRLNSAALEHAKALIESGHVVHDSHWTHVQPSQDDEDEFLEHHGWEAYGQWFLGRKDAAPADTKEHYAFPYGDFKSVHRSALVVAKQEASQHGPDEIAETIGRVLAHINEQAGKDVITEASEESFPASDPPNWRGRQ
;
A
#
# COMPACT_ATOMS: atom_id res chain seq x y z
N MET A 1 -21.05 -5.40 6.01
CA MET A 1 -19.75 -4.70 5.95
C MET A 1 -19.85 -3.66 4.85
N ARG A 2 -19.30 -2.47 5.06
CA ARG A 2 -19.38 -1.33 4.13
C ARG A 2 -18.03 -0.65 3.99
N LEU A 3 -17.82 0.03 2.87
CA LEU A 3 -16.64 0.86 2.64
C LEU A 3 -16.59 2.03 3.63
N ASN A 4 -15.42 2.27 4.21
CA ASN A 4 -15.16 3.45 5.02
C ASN A 4 -14.56 4.58 4.16
N SER A 5 -15.37 5.58 3.83
CA SER A 5 -14.93 6.74 3.03
C SER A 5 -13.83 7.55 3.72
N ALA A 6 -13.88 7.71 5.05
CA ALA A 6 -12.84 8.42 5.78
C ALA A 6 -11.49 7.71 5.67
N ALA A 7 -11.49 6.37 5.70
CA ALA A 7 -10.28 5.59 5.51
C ALA A 7 -9.70 5.72 4.10
N LEU A 8 -10.57 5.83 3.08
CA LEU A 8 -10.15 6.06 1.71
C LEU A 8 -9.49 7.43 1.53
N GLU A 9 -10.06 8.47 2.13
CA GLU A 9 -9.48 9.82 2.10
C GLU A 9 -8.14 9.86 2.84
N HIS A 10 -8.04 9.20 3.99
CA HIS A 10 -6.80 9.09 4.76
C HIS A 10 -5.70 8.37 3.96
N ALA A 11 -6.03 7.22 3.36
CA ALA A 11 -5.09 6.48 2.53
C ALA A 11 -4.57 7.32 1.34
N LYS A 12 -5.46 8.06 0.66
CA LYS A 12 -5.06 8.96 -0.43
C LYS A 12 -4.13 10.06 0.05
N ALA A 13 -4.46 10.72 1.16
CA ALA A 13 -3.64 11.78 1.74
C ALA A 13 -2.23 11.29 2.09
N LEU A 14 -2.10 10.06 2.63
CA LEU A 14 -0.81 9.44 2.91
C LEU A 14 -0.01 9.15 1.63
N ILE A 15 -0.68 8.67 0.59
CA ILE A 15 -0.04 8.42 -0.71
C ILE A 15 0.47 9.71 -1.34
N GLU A 16 -0.34 10.77 -1.32
CA GLU A 16 0.06 12.10 -1.80
C GLU A 16 1.18 12.71 -0.95
N SER A 17 1.24 12.37 0.34
CA SER A 17 2.31 12.80 1.25
C SER A 17 3.58 11.95 1.16
N GLY A 18 3.59 10.88 0.34
CA GLY A 18 4.73 9.97 0.21
C GLY A 18 4.94 8.98 1.35
N HIS A 19 3.97 8.82 2.26
CA HIS A 19 4.02 7.86 3.37
C HIS A 19 3.59 6.46 2.89
N VAL A 20 4.30 5.93 1.89
CA VAL A 20 4.00 4.63 1.27
C VAL A 20 5.24 3.76 1.21
N VAL A 21 5.10 2.52 1.67
CA VAL A 21 6.14 1.51 1.64
C VAL A 21 5.85 0.53 0.50
N HIS A 22 6.66 0.61 -0.56
CA HIS A 22 6.55 -0.26 -1.73
C HIS A 22 7.17 -1.65 -1.51
N ASP A 23 8.30 -1.71 -0.81
CA ASP A 23 9.07 -2.93 -0.54
C ASP A 23 8.85 -3.35 0.92
N SER A 24 7.88 -4.24 1.14
CA SER A 24 7.59 -4.82 2.46
C SER A 24 6.78 -6.10 2.32
N HIS A 25 6.86 -6.95 3.35
CA HIS A 25 6.05 -8.15 3.49
C HIS A 25 5.04 -7.95 4.60
N TRP A 26 3.75 -7.88 4.26
CA TRP A 26 2.68 -7.63 5.22
C TRP A 26 2.72 -8.58 6.41
N THR A 27 3.03 -9.86 6.20
CA THR A 27 3.15 -10.87 7.26
C THR A 27 4.26 -10.59 8.28
N HIS A 28 5.20 -9.69 7.98
CA HIS A 28 6.31 -9.31 8.87
C HIS A 28 6.12 -7.93 9.50
N VAL A 29 5.42 -7.03 8.80
CA VAL A 29 5.19 -5.64 9.25
C VAL A 29 3.78 -5.43 9.80
N GLN A 30 3.00 -6.51 9.93
CA GLN A 30 1.67 -6.44 10.52
C GLN A 30 1.81 -5.96 11.97
N PRO A 31 1.05 -4.92 12.38
CA PRO A 31 1.07 -4.44 13.76
C PRO A 31 0.65 -5.57 14.71
N SER A 32 1.36 -5.70 15.82
CA SER A 32 1.01 -6.63 16.88
C SER A 32 -0.18 -6.10 17.68
N GLN A 33 -0.79 -6.94 18.52
CA GLN A 33 -1.85 -6.47 19.42
C GLN A 33 -1.37 -5.31 20.31
N ASP A 34 -0.11 -5.33 20.73
CA ASP A 34 0.52 -4.26 21.53
C ASP A 34 0.58 -2.93 20.76
N ASP A 35 0.97 -2.94 19.48
CA ASP A 35 0.98 -1.75 18.62
C ASP A 35 -0.45 -1.20 18.40
N GLU A 36 -1.43 -2.09 18.24
CA GLU A 36 -2.83 -1.68 18.10
C GLU A 36 -3.37 -1.03 19.38
N ASP A 37 -3.06 -1.60 20.55
CA ASP A 37 -3.47 -1.08 21.85
C ASP A 37 -2.79 0.27 22.14
N GLU A 38 -1.48 0.40 21.91
CA GLU A 38 -0.76 1.67 22.04
C GLU A 38 -1.38 2.75 21.13
N PHE A 39 -1.66 2.41 19.87
CA PHE A 39 -2.29 3.35 18.94
C PHE A 39 -3.68 3.79 19.42
N LEU A 40 -4.48 2.85 19.94
CA LEU A 40 -5.81 3.13 20.50
C LEU A 40 -5.72 4.03 21.74
N GLU A 41 -4.75 3.84 22.63
CA GLU A 41 -4.55 4.69 23.81
C GLU A 41 -4.17 6.12 23.43
N HIS A 42 -3.34 6.30 22.40
CA HIS A 42 -2.85 7.61 21.98
C HIS A 42 -3.83 8.38 21.09
N HIS A 43 -4.54 7.69 20.19
CA HIS A 43 -5.35 8.33 19.14
C HIS A 43 -6.85 8.00 19.18
N GLY A 44 -7.22 6.93 19.89
CA GLY A 44 -8.61 6.48 20.01
C GLY A 44 -9.18 5.76 18.78
N TRP A 45 -10.43 5.29 18.92
CA TRP A 45 -11.13 4.49 17.91
C TRP A 45 -11.43 5.22 16.60
N GLU A 46 -11.62 6.55 16.63
CA GLU A 46 -11.84 7.34 15.41
C GLU A 46 -10.63 7.34 14.49
N ALA A 47 -9.43 7.49 15.05
CA ALA A 47 -8.19 7.39 14.29
C ALA A 47 -7.95 5.96 13.83
N TYR A 48 -8.18 4.99 14.72
CA TYR A 48 -8.01 3.57 14.40
C TYR A 48 -8.87 3.20 13.19
N GLY A 49 -10.14 3.59 13.17
CA GLY A 49 -11.04 3.29 12.07
C GLY A 49 -10.66 3.88 10.71
N GLN A 50 -9.84 4.94 10.66
CA GLN A 50 -9.34 5.51 9.42
C GLN A 50 -8.30 4.61 8.74
N TRP A 51 -7.70 3.65 9.46
CA TRP A 51 -6.72 2.71 8.90
C TRP A 51 -7.35 1.45 8.27
N PHE A 52 -8.68 1.35 8.29
CA PHE A 52 -9.42 0.20 7.81
C PHE A 52 -10.45 0.58 6.76
N LEU A 53 -10.30 0.01 5.57
CA LEU A 53 -11.21 0.28 4.45
C LEU A 53 -12.57 -0.41 4.61
N GLY A 54 -12.64 -1.49 5.38
CA GLY A 54 -13.86 -2.20 5.69
C GLY A 54 -14.35 -1.89 7.11
N ARG A 55 -15.65 -1.61 7.22
CA ARG A 55 -16.35 -1.48 8.51
C ARG A 55 -17.51 -2.45 8.61
N LYS A 56 -17.61 -3.18 9.71
CA LYS A 56 -18.67 -4.15 9.99
C LYS A 56 -19.70 -3.56 10.95
N ASP A 57 -20.81 -3.06 10.42
CA ASP A 57 -21.94 -2.55 11.22
C ASP A 57 -22.51 -3.57 12.24
N ALA A 58 -22.18 -4.86 12.10
CA ALA A 58 -22.61 -5.92 13.01
C ALA A 58 -21.86 -5.90 14.36
N ALA A 59 -20.66 -5.31 14.41
CA ALA A 59 -19.88 -5.16 15.63
C ALA A 59 -19.97 -3.70 16.13
N PRO A 60 -19.80 -3.44 17.44
CA PRO A 60 -19.76 -2.07 17.97
C PRO A 60 -18.48 -1.35 17.53
N ALA A 61 -18.54 -0.03 17.33
CA ALA A 61 -17.39 0.76 16.87
C ALA A 61 -16.18 0.74 17.83
N ASP A 62 -16.39 0.35 19.09
CA ASP A 62 -15.37 0.22 20.14
C ASP A 62 -14.74 -1.20 20.16
N THR A 63 -14.79 -1.95 19.05
CA THR A 63 -14.11 -3.24 18.96
C THR A 63 -13.27 -3.38 17.71
N LYS A 64 -12.13 -4.07 17.84
CA LYS A 64 -11.23 -4.38 16.72
C LYS A 64 -11.95 -5.13 15.60
N GLU A 65 -12.92 -5.98 15.93
CA GLU A 65 -13.72 -6.75 14.97
C GLU A 65 -14.61 -5.89 14.06
N HIS A 66 -14.93 -4.66 14.47
CA HIS A 66 -15.68 -3.68 13.69
C HIS A 66 -14.91 -3.23 12.45
N TYR A 67 -13.60 -3.32 12.49
CA TYR A 67 -12.72 -2.84 11.44
C TYR A 67 -12.10 -4.02 10.69
N ALA A 68 -11.96 -3.88 9.37
CA ALA A 68 -11.46 -4.91 8.49
C ALA A 68 -10.66 -4.32 7.34
N PHE A 69 -9.79 -5.12 6.74
CA PHE A 69 -8.94 -4.72 5.62
C PHE A 69 -8.03 -3.54 5.97
N PRO A 70 -7.04 -3.77 6.87
CA PRO A 70 -5.99 -2.79 7.11
C PRO A 70 -5.18 -2.57 5.82
N TYR A 71 -4.76 -1.33 5.60
CA TYR A 71 -3.90 -0.98 4.46
C TYR A 71 -2.50 -0.51 4.88
N GLY A 72 -2.19 -0.49 6.17
CA GLY A 72 -0.96 0.05 6.72
C GLY A 72 -0.71 -0.37 8.16
N ASP A 73 0.44 0.06 8.70
CA ASP A 73 0.95 -0.22 10.05
C ASP A 73 0.64 0.90 11.06
N PHE A 74 -0.42 1.68 10.82
CA PHE A 74 -0.76 2.90 11.56
C PHE A 74 0.24 4.08 11.42
N LYS A 75 1.28 3.91 10.59
CA LYS A 75 2.26 4.97 10.27
C LYS A 75 2.37 5.21 8.78
N SER A 76 2.42 4.14 7.99
CA SER A 76 2.57 4.22 6.53
C SER A 76 1.61 3.27 5.81
N VAL A 77 1.33 3.57 4.54
CA VAL A 77 0.56 2.67 3.68
C VAL A 77 1.50 1.62 3.10
N HIS A 78 1.18 0.35 3.31
CA HIS A 78 1.99 -0.75 2.79
C HIS A 78 1.36 -1.35 1.54
N ARG A 79 2.10 -1.37 0.43
CA ARG A 79 1.64 -2.01 -0.82
C ARG A 79 1.22 -3.46 -0.60
N SER A 80 2.00 -4.21 0.17
CA SER A 80 1.70 -5.61 0.51
C SER A 80 0.43 -5.77 1.34
N ALA A 81 0.12 -4.81 2.23
CA ALA A 81 -1.11 -4.83 3.03
C ALA A 81 -2.33 -4.72 2.11
N LEU A 82 -2.31 -3.79 1.16
CA LEU A 82 -3.37 -3.61 0.16
C LEU A 82 -3.55 -4.85 -0.73
N VAL A 83 -2.48 -5.56 -1.09
CA VAL A 83 -2.58 -6.80 -1.87
C VAL A 83 -3.32 -7.88 -1.08
N VAL A 84 -2.93 -8.11 0.17
CA VAL A 84 -3.60 -9.08 1.05
C VAL A 84 -5.04 -8.66 1.31
N ALA A 85 -5.26 -7.39 1.65
CA ALA A 85 -6.57 -6.82 1.88
C ALA A 85 -7.51 -6.96 0.68
N LYS A 86 -7.01 -6.75 -0.55
CA LYS A 86 -7.78 -6.96 -1.78
C LYS A 86 -8.21 -8.42 -1.92
N GLN A 87 -7.27 -9.34 -1.72
CA GLN A 87 -7.53 -10.77 -1.85
C GLN A 87 -8.54 -11.26 -0.81
N GLU A 88 -8.45 -10.77 0.43
CA GLU A 88 -9.42 -11.06 1.49
C GLU A 88 -10.78 -10.42 1.18
N ALA A 89 -10.80 -9.18 0.70
CA ALA A 89 -12.04 -8.47 0.34
C ALA A 89 -12.77 -9.14 -0.83
N SER A 90 -12.06 -9.68 -1.81
CA SER A 90 -12.67 -10.46 -2.90
C SER A 90 -13.24 -11.80 -2.44
N GLN A 91 -12.75 -12.36 -1.33
CA GLN A 91 -13.21 -13.66 -0.80
C GLN A 91 -14.32 -13.53 0.24
N HIS A 92 -14.23 -12.53 1.11
CA HIS A 92 -15.07 -12.39 2.31
C HIS A 92 -15.82 -11.06 2.38
N GLY A 93 -15.47 -10.10 1.53
CA GLY A 93 -16.02 -8.75 1.52
C GLY A 93 -16.93 -8.47 0.33
N PRO A 94 -17.56 -7.29 0.31
CA PRO A 94 -18.26 -6.77 -0.86
C PRO A 94 -17.25 -6.33 -1.94
N ASP A 95 -17.64 -6.53 -3.20
CA ASP A 95 -16.82 -6.22 -4.39
C ASP A 95 -16.37 -4.75 -4.41
N GLU A 96 -17.23 -3.83 -3.96
CA GLU A 96 -16.95 -2.39 -3.89
C GLU A 96 -15.66 -2.06 -3.12
N ILE A 97 -15.38 -2.83 -2.06
CA ILE A 97 -14.19 -2.63 -1.22
C ILE A 97 -12.96 -3.16 -1.96
N ALA A 98 -13.07 -4.36 -2.55
CA ALA A 98 -11.98 -4.96 -3.32
C ALA A 98 -11.60 -4.10 -4.53
N GLU A 99 -12.58 -3.53 -5.24
CA GLU A 99 -12.37 -2.58 -6.32
C GLU A 99 -11.67 -1.32 -5.83
N THR A 100 -12.11 -0.76 -4.70
CA THR A 100 -11.51 0.45 -4.12
C THR A 100 -10.07 0.21 -3.71
N ILE A 101 -9.78 -0.89 -3.01
CA ILE A 101 -8.41 -1.30 -2.68
C ILE A 101 -7.57 -1.46 -3.95
N GLY A 102 -8.14 -2.08 -5.00
CA GLY A 102 -7.48 -2.22 -6.29
C GLY A 102 -7.11 -0.89 -6.94
N ARG A 103 -7.97 0.13 -6.86
CA ARG A 103 -7.70 1.48 -7.35
C ARG A 103 -6.59 2.18 -6.56
N VAL A 104 -6.60 2.06 -5.24
CA VAL A 104 -5.55 2.63 -4.37
C VAL A 104 -4.20 1.97 -4.68
N LEU A 105 -4.19 0.64 -4.81
CA LEU A 105 -2.99 -0.12 -5.17
C LEU A 105 -2.45 0.27 -6.56
N ALA A 106 -3.32 0.48 -7.54
CA ALA A 106 -2.92 0.96 -8.87
C ALA A 106 -2.28 2.35 -8.77
N HIS A 107 -2.88 3.27 -8.01
CA HIS A 107 -2.36 4.62 -7.82
C HIS A 107 -0.95 4.62 -7.20
N ILE A 108 -0.72 3.75 -6.20
CA ILE A 108 0.60 3.56 -5.58
C ILE A 108 1.63 3.07 -6.61
N ASN A 109 1.29 2.05 -7.40
CA ASN A 109 2.20 1.53 -8.43
C ASN A 109 2.51 2.58 -9.51
N GLU A 110 1.54 3.43 -9.86
CA GLU A 110 1.75 4.53 -10.81
C GLU A 110 2.68 5.61 -10.26
N GLN A 111 2.64 5.89 -8.95
CA GLN A 111 3.61 6.80 -8.33
C GLN A 111 5.03 6.20 -8.33
N ALA A 112 5.17 4.91 -8.02
CA ALA A 112 6.45 4.21 -8.08
C ALA A 112 7.06 4.19 -9.50
N GLY A 113 6.23 4.10 -10.55
CA GLY A 113 6.68 4.10 -11.94
C GLY A 113 7.19 5.45 -12.46
N LYS A 114 6.85 6.56 -11.80
CA LYS A 114 7.31 7.92 -12.20
C LYS A 114 8.71 8.25 -11.67
N ASP A 115 9.14 7.61 -10.59
CA ASP A 115 10.46 7.80 -9.99
C ASP A 115 11.59 7.19 -10.85
N VAL A 116 11.27 6.15 -11.64
CA VAL A 116 12.29 5.38 -12.38
C VAL A 116 12.68 5.94 -13.76
N ILE A 117 11.99 6.96 -14.28
CA ILE A 117 12.18 7.47 -15.65
C ILE A 117 13.00 8.76 -15.78
N THR A 118 13.64 9.24 -14.72
CA THR A 118 14.46 10.47 -14.77
C THR A 118 15.96 10.21 -14.62
N GLU A 119 16.52 9.17 -15.25
CA GLU A 119 17.99 9.01 -15.31
C GLU A 119 18.48 8.07 -16.44
N ALA A 120 17.91 8.18 -17.64
CA ALA A 120 18.45 7.54 -18.84
C ALA A 120 18.39 8.46 -20.08
N SER A 121 18.59 9.75 -19.87
CA SER A 121 19.05 10.64 -20.94
C SER A 121 20.56 10.76 -20.81
N GLU A 122 21.28 10.58 -21.92
CA GLU A 122 22.72 10.82 -22.08
C GLU A 122 23.68 9.68 -21.74
N GLU A 123 23.64 8.58 -22.50
CA GLU A 123 24.90 7.91 -22.88
C GLU A 123 24.97 7.79 -24.41
N SER A 124 25.56 8.84 -25.00
CA SER A 124 26.06 8.84 -26.36
C SER A 124 26.93 7.60 -26.60
N PHE A 125 26.54 6.75 -27.55
CA PHE A 125 27.45 5.79 -28.14
C PHE A 125 28.49 6.56 -28.97
N PRO A 126 29.78 6.66 -28.58
CA PRO A 126 30.79 6.94 -29.58
C PRO A 126 30.86 5.71 -30.49
N ALA A 127 30.69 5.92 -31.79
CA ALA A 127 31.05 4.92 -32.79
C ALA A 127 32.57 4.69 -32.74
N SER A 128 33.03 3.84 -31.82
CA SER A 128 34.40 3.35 -31.77
C SER A 128 34.43 1.91 -32.26
N ASP A 129 34.76 1.81 -33.54
CA ASP A 129 35.46 0.73 -34.24
C ASP A 129 35.75 -0.56 -33.42
N PRO A 130 35.19 -1.73 -33.79
CA PRO A 130 35.47 -2.97 -33.07
C PRO A 130 36.93 -3.43 -33.31
N PRO A 131 37.66 -3.85 -32.26
CA PRO A 131 39.04 -4.29 -32.40
C PRO A 131 39.14 -5.60 -33.19
N ASN A 132 40.01 -5.61 -34.18
CA ASN A 132 40.32 -6.76 -35.05
C ASN A 132 41.03 -7.89 -34.27
N TRP A 133 40.34 -9.02 -34.02
CA TRP A 133 40.93 -10.23 -33.40
C TRP A 133 41.13 -11.39 -34.38
N ARG A 134 41.62 -11.15 -35.61
CA ARG A 134 42.11 -12.26 -36.45
C ARG A 134 43.58 -12.14 -36.76
N GLY A 135 44.36 -12.81 -35.89
CA GLY A 135 45.75 -13.15 -36.10
C GLY A 135 45.94 -14.15 -37.24
N ARG A 136 47.00 -13.87 -38.00
CA ARG A 136 47.74 -14.68 -38.97
C ARG A 136 48.00 -16.13 -38.52
N GLN A 137 47.75 -17.08 -39.43
CA GLN A 137 48.62 -18.21 -39.78
C GLN A 137 48.46 -18.45 -41.29
#